data_AF-A0A535GXM6-F1
#
_entry.id   AF-A0A535GXM6-F1
#
_cell.length_a   1.000
_cell.length_b   1.000
_cell.length_c   1.000
_cell.angle_alpha   90.00
_cell.angle_beta   90.00
_cell.angle_gamma   90.00
#
_symmetry.space_group_name_H-M   'P 1'
#
loop_
_entity.id
_entity.type
_entity.pdbx_description
1 polymer ?
#
loop_
_entity_poly.entity_id
_entity_poly.type
_entity_poly.pdbx_seq_one_letter_code
_entity_poly.pdbx_strand_id
1 'polypeptide(L)'
;LTTLKVDGGAVKNDFLMQLQADILGVKVVRPQVQETTSLGAAYGAGLATGFWSTLDELRKNWQVDKVFEPQSTEEQRRAGLAGWKKAVERTLHWVEKEPTREAVGAGAKA
;
A
#
# COMPACT_ATOMS: atom_id res chain seq x y z
N LEU A 1 12.64 -3.92 7.11
CA LEU A 1 12.46 -2.92 6.03
C LEU A 1 13.34 -1.73 6.37
N THR A 2 14.08 -1.17 5.40
CA THR A 2 14.95 0.01 5.63
C THR A 2 14.42 1.27 4.95
N THR A 3 13.70 1.11 3.84
CA THR A 3 13.05 2.18 3.04
C THR A 3 11.81 1.62 2.35
N LEU A 4 10.77 2.43 2.19
CA LEU A 4 9.59 2.16 1.38
C LEU A 4 9.55 3.12 0.18
N LYS A 5 9.52 2.58 -1.05
CA LYS A 5 9.20 3.35 -2.25
C LYS A 5 7.69 3.32 -2.46
N VAL A 6 7.08 4.46 -2.81
CA VAL A 6 5.62 4.61 -2.91
C VAL A 6 5.22 5.16 -4.28
N ASP A 7 3.99 4.87 -4.69
CA ASP A 7 3.38 5.37 -5.92
C ASP A 7 1.84 5.44 -5.81
N GLY A 8 1.19 5.94 -6.86
CA GLY A 8 -0.25 6.13 -6.95
C GLY A 8 -0.73 7.51 -6.49
N GLY A 9 -1.96 7.88 -6.84
CA GLY A 9 -2.47 9.25 -6.66
C GLY A 9 -2.42 9.80 -5.22
N ALA A 10 -2.53 8.93 -4.21
CA ALA A 10 -2.50 9.34 -2.80
C ALA A 10 -1.13 9.87 -2.33
N VAL A 11 -0.03 9.49 -3.02
CA VAL A 11 1.33 9.89 -2.61
C VAL A 11 1.60 11.37 -2.78
N LYS A 12 0.75 12.11 -3.49
CA LYS A 12 0.79 13.58 -3.57
C LYS A 12 0.59 14.25 -2.21
N ASN A 13 -0.06 13.57 -1.27
CA ASN A 13 -0.32 14.12 0.05
C ASN A 13 0.91 13.98 0.97
N ASP A 14 1.64 15.08 1.13
CA ASP A 14 2.83 15.14 1.98
C ASP A 14 2.56 14.75 3.45
N PHE A 15 1.40 15.10 3.99
CA PHE A 15 1.02 14.70 5.35
C PHE A 15 0.88 13.18 5.46
N LEU A 16 0.21 12.55 4.48
CA LEU A 16 0.08 11.09 4.45
C LEU A 16 1.44 10.41 4.34
N MET A 17 2.35 10.93 3.52
CA MET A 17 3.69 10.37 3.36
C MET A 17 4.55 10.51 4.62
N GLN A 18 4.47 11.65 5.31
CA GLN A 18 5.13 11.84 6.59
C GLN A 18 4.56 10.89 7.65
N LEU A 19 3.23 10.81 7.76
CA LEU A 19 2.56 9.88 8.67
C LEU A 19 2.95 8.43 8.39
N GLN A 20 3.08 8.04 7.12
CA GLN A 20 3.52 6.71 6.73
C GLN A 20 4.97 6.43 7.15
N ALA A 21 5.87 7.40 7.00
CA ALA A 21 7.26 7.29 7.45
C ALA A 21 7.34 7.15 8.97
N ASP A 22 6.56 7.96 9.70
CA ASP A 22 6.48 7.94 11.16
C ASP A 22 5.94 6.59 11.69
N ILE A 23 4.81 6.13 11.15
CA ILE A 23 4.19 4.85 11.55
C ILE A 23 5.13 3.66 11.28
N LEU A 24 5.88 3.67 10.18
CA LEU A 24 6.79 2.58 9.85
C LEU A 24 8.17 2.72 10.52
N GLY A 25 8.54 3.93 10.95
CA GLY A 25 9.89 4.28 11.40
C GLY A 25 10.97 4.01 10.34
N VAL A 26 10.65 4.16 9.06
CA VAL A 26 11.59 4.02 7.94
C VAL A 26 11.36 5.12 6.92
N LYS A 27 12.34 5.34 6.05
CA LYS A 27 12.25 6.33 4.97
C LYS A 27 11.12 5.99 4.01
N VAL A 28 10.33 6.98 3.61
CA VAL A 28 9.38 6.88 2.50
C VAL A 28 9.90 7.71 1.33
N VAL A 29 10.01 7.10 0.14
CA VAL A 29 10.57 7.73 -1.05
C VAL A 29 9.51 7.85 -2.14
N ARG A 30 9.13 9.09 -2.45
CA ARG A 30 8.20 9.40 -3.53
C ARG A 30 8.98 9.71 -4.82
N PRO A 31 8.68 9.03 -5.94
CA PRO A 31 9.27 9.34 -7.25
C PRO A 31 8.61 10.57 -7.89
N GLN A 32 9.29 11.18 -8.85
CA GLN A 32 8.72 12.25 -9.69
C GLN A 32 7.53 11.75 -10.51
N VAL A 33 7.65 10.56 -11.13
CA VAL A 33 6.55 9.91 -11.84
C VAL A 33 5.78 9.02 -10.86
N GLN A 34 4.59 9.49 -10.47
CA GLN A 34 3.76 8.84 -9.44
C GLN A 34 2.85 7.75 -10.01
N GLU A 35 2.52 7.81 -11.30
CA GLU A 35 1.73 6.78 -11.99
C GLU A 35 2.64 5.67 -12.54
N THR A 36 3.29 4.95 -11.63
CA THR A 36 4.25 3.88 -11.96
C THR A 36 3.59 2.69 -12.64
N THR A 37 2.27 2.49 -12.42
CA THR A 37 1.49 1.44 -13.08
C THR A 37 1.48 1.63 -14.60
N SER A 38 1.08 2.82 -15.07
CA SER A 38 1.08 3.15 -16.50
C SER A 38 2.49 3.17 -17.07
N LEU A 39 3.45 3.68 -16.31
CA LEU A 39 4.86 3.69 -16.72
C LEU A 39 5.40 2.27 -16.92
N GLY A 40 5.06 1.33 -16.04
CA GLY A 40 5.47 -0.07 -16.16
C GLY A 40 4.94 -0.74 -17.43
N ALA A 41 3.68 -0.48 -17.78
CA ALA A 41 3.09 -0.97 -19.04
C ALA A 41 3.80 -0.37 -20.26
N ALA A 42 4.07 0.95 -20.24
CA ALA A 42 4.81 1.63 -21.30
C ALA A 42 6.22 1.06 -21.48
N TYR A 43 6.94 0.82 -20.38
CA TYR A 43 8.26 0.19 -20.40
C TYR A 43 8.22 -1.24 -20.96
N GLY A 44 7.25 -2.05 -20.57
CA GLY A 44 7.08 -3.40 -21.11
C GLY A 44 6.87 -3.40 -22.62
N ALA A 45 5.96 -2.55 -23.10
CA ALA A 45 5.71 -2.41 -24.54
C ALA A 45 6.92 -1.84 -25.29
N GLY A 46 7.56 -0.82 -24.74
CA GLY A 46 8.70 -0.16 -25.39
C GLY A 46 9.95 -1.03 -25.47
N LEU A 47 10.18 -1.93 -24.51
CA LEU A 47 11.25 -2.93 -24.63
C LEU A 47 10.92 -3.96 -25.73
N ALA A 48 9.66 -4.42 -25.80
CA ALA A 48 9.24 -5.41 -26.79
C ALA A 48 9.30 -4.87 -28.23
N THR A 49 9.11 -3.56 -28.43
CA THR A 49 9.16 -2.91 -29.75
C THR A 49 10.49 -2.25 -30.08
N GLY A 50 11.47 -2.27 -29.17
CA GLY A 50 12.78 -1.65 -29.36
C GLY A 50 12.81 -0.13 -29.21
N PHE A 51 11.77 0.47 -28.62
CA PHE A 51 11.82 1.89 -28.22
C PHE A 51 12.87 2.14 -27.13
N TRP A 52 13.00 1.22 -26.18
CA TRP A 52 14.14 1.14 -25.26
C TRP A 52 14.91 -0.14 -25.51
N SER A 53 16.24 -0.08 -25.34
CA SER A 53 17.12 -1.19 -25.67
C SER A 53 17.42 -2.10 -24.48
N THR A 54 17.46 -1.55 -23.26
CA THR A 54 17.84 -2.31 -22.06
C THR A 54 17.10 -1.85 -20.80
N LEU A 55 17.08 -2.73 -19.79
CA LEU A 55 16.60 -2.36 -18.46
C LEU A 55 17.45 -1.26 -17.79
N ASP A 56 18.74 -1.16 -18.14
CA ASP A 56 19.62 -0.11 -17.60
C ASP A 56 19.22 1.28 -18.10
N GLU A 57 18.71 1.37 -19.32
CA GLU A 57 18.15 2.60 -19.87
C GLU A 57 16.93 3.04 -19.04
N LEU A 58 16.04 2.11 -18.71
CA LEU A 58 14.85 2.40 -17.90
C LEU A 58 15.18 2.82 -16.47
N ARG A 59 16.24 2.24 -15.88
CA ARG A 59 16.70 2.60 -14.52
C ARG A 59 17.09 4.07 -14.42
N LYS A 60 17.64 4.66 -15.49
CA LYS A 60 18.03 6.08 -15.53
C LYS A 60 16.84 7.04 -15.49
N ASN A 61 15.64 6.57 -15.85
CA ASN A 61 14.43 7.38 -15.84
C ASN A 61 13.84 7.55 -14.42
N TRP A 62 14.21 6.70 -13.46
CA TRP A 62 13.69 6.80 -12.10
C TRP A 62 14.39 7.92 -11.34
N GLN A 63 13.61 8.91 -10.91
CA GLN A 63 14.09 10.07 -10.16
C GLN A 63 13.26 10.26 -8.90
N VAL A 64 13.93 10.64 -7.82
CA VAL A 64 13.29 11.01 -6.56
C VAL A 64 12.68 12.39 -6.69
N ASP A 65 11.44 12.54 -6.25
CA ASP A 65 10.83 13.84 -5.96
C ASP A 65 11.16 14.24 -4.52
N LYS A 66 10.76 13.40 -3.55
CA LYS A 66 10.92 13.70 -2.13
C LYS A 66 11.19 12.45 -1.30
N VAL A 67 12.01 12.62 -0.27
CA VAL A 67 12.25 11.62 0.78
C VAL A 67 11.66 12.15 2.09
N PHE A 68 10.86 11.32 2.74
CA PHE A 68 10.27 11.57 4.05
C PHE A 68 11.02 10.71 5.06
N GLU A 69 11.73 11.36 5.98
CA GLU A 69 12.42 10.71 7.10
C GLU A 69 11.46 10.60 8.29
N PRO A 70 11.51 9.50 9.06
CA PRO A 70 10.69 9.36 10.26
C PRO A 70 11.05 10.43 11.30
N GLN A 71 10.05 11.09 11.84
CA GLN A 71 10.16 12.15 12.84
C GLN A 71 9.60 11.72 14.21
N SER A 72 8.77 10.69 14.26
CA SER A 72 8.21 10.16 15.51
C SER A 72 9.22 9.32 16.30
N THR A 73 9.12 9.37 17.64
CA THR A 73 9.87 8.46 18.50
C THR A 73 9.29 7.05 18.49
N GLU A 74 10.09 6.09 18.95
CA GLU A 74 9.65 4.70 19.09
C GLU A 74 8.45 4.59 20.04
N GLU A 75 8.44 5.36 21.13
CA GLU A 75 7.36 5.39 22.11
C GLU A 75 6.04 5.85 21.48
N GLN A 76 6.09 6.95 20.72
CA GLN A 76 4.93 7.50 20.01
C GLN A 76 4.37 6.49 19.00
N ARG A 77 5.26 5.85 18.23
CA ARG A 77 4.90 4.82 17.26
C ARG A 77 4.22 3.61 17.92
N ARG A 78 4.78 3.10 19.01
CA ARG A 78 4.20 1.97 19.77
C ARG A 78 2.83 2.33 20.34
N ALA A 79 2.67 3.52 20.92
CA ALA A 79 1.39 3.98 21.47
C ALA A 79 0.32 4.11 20.38
N GLY A 80 0.66 4.74 19.24
CA GLY A 80 -0.25 4.87 18.10
C GLY A 80 -0.66 3.52 17.53
N LEU A 81 0.28 2.59 17.36
CA LEU A 81 0.00 1.25 16.86
C LEU A 81 -0.89 0.44 17.82
N ALA A 82 -0.70 0.58 19.13
CA ALA A 82 -1.58 -0.05 20.12
C ALA A 82 -3.01 0.49 20.04
N GLY A 83 -3.17 1.81 19.90
CA GLY A 83 -4.48 2.45 19.71
C GLY A 83 -5.16 1.99 18.42
N TRP A 84 -4.42 1.94 17.31
CA TRP A 84 -4.92 1.42 16.04
C TRP A 84 -5.40 -0.03 16.15
N LYS A 85 -4.60 -0.93 16.74
CA LYS A 85 -4.98 -2.34 16.93
C LYS A 85 -6.28 -2.47 17.71
N LYS A 86 -6.40 -1.73 18.82
CA LYS A 86 -7.63 -1.69 19.62
C LYS A 86 -8.84 -1.19 18.82
N ALA A 87 -8.64 -0.23 17.91
CA ALA A 87 -9.71 0.26 17.05
C ALA A 87 -10.11 -0.80 16.01
N VAL A 88 -9.14 -1.46 15.36
CA VAL A 88 -9.38 -2.55 14.41
C VAL A 88 -10.15 -3.69 15.06
N GLU A 89 -9.77 -4.12 16.26
CA GLU A 89 -10.49 -5.18 17.00
C GLU A 89 -11.98 -4.88 17.16
N ARG A 90 -12.36 -3.61 17.29
CA ARG A 90 -13.75 -3.18 17.45
C ARG A 90 -14.54 -3.11 16.15
N THR A 91 -13.87 -3.14 15.00
CA THR A 91 -14.54 -3.17 13.68
C THR A 91 -14.76 -4.59 13.15
N LEU A 92 -14.15 -5.59 13.79
CA LEU A 92 -14.33 -7.00 13.44
C LEU A 92 -15.72 -7.49 13.85
N HIS A 93 -16.21 -8.53 13.16
CA HIS A 93 -17.50 -9.19 13.43
C HIS A 93 -18.72 -8.27 13.36
N TRP A 94 -18.63 -7.16 12.61
CA TRP A 94 -19.75 -6.23 12.45
C TRP A 94 -20.96 -6.85 11.73
N VAL A 95 -20.72 -7.67 10.71
CA VAL A 95 -21.77 -8.36 9.96
C VAL A 95 -21.94 -9.75 10.52
N GLU A 96 -23.16 -10.06 10.97
CA GLU A 96 -23.56 -11.42 11.32
C GLU A 96 -23.79 -12.23 10.03
N LYS A 97 -23.26 -13.45 9.96
CA LYS A 97 -23.60 -14.36 8.86
C LYS A 97 -25.04 -14.81 9.05
N GLU A 98 -25.90 -14.59 8.06
CA GLU A 98 -27.23 -15.23 8.06
C GLU A 98 -27.06 -16.75 8.16
N PRO A 99 -27.91 -17.45 8.94
CA PRO A 99 -27.88 -18.91 8.98
C PRO A 99 -28.14 -19.45 7.57
N THR A 100 -27.20 -20.26 7.07
CA THR A 100 -27.31 -20.95 5.78
C THR A 100 -28.63 -21.71 5.72
N ARG A 101 -29.39 -21.49 4.64
CA ARG A 101 -30.75 -22.00 4.40
C ARG A 101 -30.80 -23.50 4.09
N GLU A 102 -29.98 -24.34 4.73
CA GLU A 102 -29.86 -25.77 4.41
C GLU A 102 -30.60 -26.72 5.38
N ALA A 103 -31.31 -26.22 6.38
CA ALA A 103 -31.96 -27.07 7.39
C ALA A 103 -33.51 -27.10 7.35
N VAL A 104 -34.16 -26.86 6.21
CA VAL A 104 -35.65 -26.94 6.11
C VAL A 104 -36.16 -28.09 5.22
N GLY A 105 -35.26 -28.89 4.60
CA GLY A 105 -35.66 -29.93 3.63
C GLY A 105 -35.68 -31.38 4.13
N ALA A 106 -35.13 -31.70 5.31
CA ALA A 106 -34.90 -33.10 5.74
C ALA A 106 -36.05 -33.72 6.57
N GLY A 107 -37.30 -33.31 6.32
CA GLY A 107 -38.47 -33.76 7.08
C GLY A 107 -39.63 -34.23 6.22
N ALA A 108 -39.40 -35.19 5.31
CA ALA A 108 -40.48 -35.89 4.61
C ALA A 108 -40.07 -37.32 4.24
N LYS A 109 -40.11 -38.23 5.21
CA LYS A 109 -40.35 -39.67 4.99
C LYS A 109 -41.09 -40.27 6.19
N ALA A 110 -42.40 -40.42 6.06
CA ALA A 110 -43.21 -41.53 6.54
C ALA A 110 -44.49 -41.54 5.71
#